data_AF-A0A3A0FGV6-F1
#
_entry.id   AF-A0A3A0FGV6-F1
#
_cell.length_a   1.000
_cell.length_b   1.000
_cell.length_c   1.000
_cell.angle_alpha   90.00
_cell.angle_beta   90.00
_cell.angle_gamma   90.00
#
_symmetry.space_group_name_H-M   'P 1'
#
loop_
_entity.id
_entity.type
_entity.pdbx_description
1 polymer ?
#
loop_
_entity_poly.entity_id
_entity_poly.type
_entity_poly.pdbx_seq_one_letter_code
_entity_poly.pdbx_strand_id
1 'polypeptide(L)'
;ACAPSRRYPEPMYAAAARALAARGWQVVLLGGAGEERASAERIARAARAPLFSLAGETSFAELVAAIALAPLLVANNSGPAHVAAAVGTPVVDLYALTNPQHTPWQVPSRVLAHDVPCRGCAKSVCPESHHLCLRGIHPQQVVDAVESLWTETAPPISTHRRAPQSPLLA
;
A
#
# COMPACT_ATOMS: atom_id res chain seq x y z
N ALA A 1 2.91 -8.80 5.22
CA ALA A 1 2.25 -9.30 6.46
C ALA A 1 2.71 -10.73 6.76
N CYS A 2 3.19 -11.00 7.97
CA CYS A 2 3.80 -12.29 8.32
C CYS A 2 2.81 -13.46 8.29
N ALA A 3 1.61 -13.29 8.84
CA ALA A 3 0.55 -14.30 8.85
C ALA A 3 -0.10 -14.45 7.45
N PRO A 4 -0.10 -15.65 6.85
CA PRO A 4 -0.77 -15.90 5.56
C PRO A 4 -2.24 -15.50 5.53
N SER A 5 -2.97 -15.65 6.64
CA SER A 5 -4.38 -15.24 6.77
C SER A 5 -4.61 -13.75 6.56
N ARG A 6 -3.57 -12.93 6.71
CA ARG A 6 -3.62 -11.45 6.64
C ARG A 6 -2.94 -10.89 5.40
N ARG A 7 -2.65 -11.72 4.39
CA ARG A 7 -2.05 -11.29 3.13
C ARG A 7 -3.14 -11.06 2.09
N TYR A 8 -3.17 -9.87 1.52
CA TYR A 8 -4.03 -9.60 0.37
C TYR A 8 -3.44 -10.33 -0.84
N PRO A 9 -4.24 -11.00 -1.70
CA PRO A 9 -3.70 -11.86 -2.73
C PRO A 9 -2.80 -11.13 -3.72
N GLU A 10 -1.65 -11.72 -4.04
CA GLU A 10 -0.66 -11.14 -4.97
C GLU A 10 -1.26 -10.77 -6.35
N PRO A 11 -2.11 -11.60 -6.98
CA PRO A 11 -2.74 -11.23 -8.25
C PRO A 11 -3.65 -10.01 -8.14
N MET A 12 -4.24 -9.78 -6.96
CA MET A 12 -5.12 -8.64 -6.70
C MET A 12 -4.30 -7.37 -6.43
N TYR A 13 -3.18 -7.47 -5.70
CA TYR A 13 -2.19 -6.39 -5.64
C TYR A 13 -1.70 -6.00 -7.03
N ALA A 14 -1.35 -6.98 -7.87
CA ALA A 14 -0.91 -6.74 -9.23
C ALA A 14 -1.96 -6.03 -10.10
N ALA A 15 -3.24 -6.41 -9.95
CA ALA A 15 -4.34 -5.76 -10.65
C ALA A 15 -4.55 -4.30 -10.19
N ALA A 16 -4.49 -4.04 -8.88
CA ALA A 16 -4.59 -2.68 -8.34
C ALA A 16 -3.40 -1.81 -8.77
N ALA A 17 -2.17 -2.34 -8.66
CA ALA A 17 -0.96 -1.65 -9.07
C ALA A 17 -0.96 -1.30 -10.57
N ARG A 18 -1.39 -2.23 -11.44
CA ARG A 18 -1.57 -1.96 -12.88
C ARG A 18 -2.58 -0.84 -13.11
N ALA A 19 -3.72 -0.89 -12.42
CA ALA A 19 -4.79 0.09 -12.58
C ALA A 19 -4.39 1.50 -12.09
N LEU A 20 -3.57 1.59 -11.05
CA LEU A 20 -2.97 2.84 -10.57
C LEU A 20 -1.92 3.37 -11.54
N ALA A 21 -1.01 2.51 -12.03
CA ALA A 21 -0.01 2.89 -13.02
C ALA A 21 -0.65 3.44 -14.31
N ALA A 22 -1.75 2.82 -14.77
CA ALA A 22 -2.52 3.30 -15.92
C ALA A 22 -3.18 4.68 -15.70
N ARG A 23 -3.32 5.12 -14.44
CA ARG A 23 -3.84 6.44 -14.04
C ARG A 23 -2.74 7.46 -13.77
N GLY A 24 -1.47 7.11 -14.04
CA GLY A 24 -0.32 8.02 -13.89
C GLY A 24 0.39 7.93 -12.55
N TRP A 25 0.01 7.00 -11.67
CA TRP A 25 0.74 6.78 -10.42
C TRP A 25 2.07 6.06 -10.67
N GLN A 26 3.13 6.56 -10.05
CA GLN A 26 4.36 5.77 -9.89
C GLN A 26 4.19 4.84 -8.70
N VAL A 27 4.20 3.54 -8.96
CA VAL A 27 4.02 2.51 -7.92
C VAL A 27 5.37 1.91 -7.55
N VAL A 28 5.67 1.94 -6.25
CA VAL A 28 6.87 1.34 -5.65
C VAL A 28 6.45 0.21 -4.72
N LEU A 29 6.99 -0.98 -4.95
CA LEU A 29 6.80 -2.15 -4.10
C LEU A 29 7.85 -2.15 -2.99
N LEU A 30 7.39 -2.20 -1.74
CA LEU A 30 8.20 -2.25 -0.52
C LEU A 30 8.02 -3.61 0.16
N GLY A 31 9.06 -4.08 0.83
CA GLY A 31 9.05 -5.36 1.56
C GLY A 31 10.44 -5.75 2.05
N GLY A 32 10.50 -6.70 2.96
CA GLY A 32 11.77 -7.28 3.42
C GLY A 32 12.42 -8.21 2.39
N ALA A 33 13.58 -8.75 2.76
CA ALA A 33 14.26 -9.79 1.99
C ALA A 33 13.51 -11.14 2.03
N GLY A 34 14.01 -12.12 1.26
CA GLY A 34 13.44 -13.47 1.23
C GLY A 34 12.05 -13.50 0.58
N GLU A 35 11.05 -14.02 1.30
CA GLU A 35 9.72 -14.27 0.72
C GLU A 35 8.96 -12.98 0.35
N GLU A 36 9.18 -11.87 1.06
CA GLU A 36 8.53 -10.60 0.70
C GLU A 36 9.10 -10.03 -0.61
N ARG A 37 10.41 -10.17 -0.84
CA ARG A 37 11.03 -9.87 -2.14
C ARG A 37 10.47 -10.74 -3.25
N ALA A 38 10.40 -12.06 -3.04
CA ALA A 38 9.84 -12.99 -4.03
C ALA A 38 8.38 -12.68 -4.35
N SER A 39 7.58 -12.28 -3.34
CA SER A 39 6.21 -11.82 -3.50
C SER A 39 6.11 -10.54 -4.32
N ALA A 40 6.93 -9.53 -4.03
CA ALA A 40 7.00 -8.29 -4.81
C ALA A 40 7.36 -8.55 -6.28
N GLU A 41 8.30 -9.45 -6.55
CA GLU A 41 8.65 -9.84 -7.93
C GLU A 41 7.49 -10.54 -8.65
N ARG A 42 6.74 -11.41 -7.97
CA ARG A 42 5.53 -12.05 -8.53
C ARG A 42 4.45 -11.01 -8.85
N ILE A 43 4.23 -10.05 -7.95
CA ILE A 43 3.31 -8.93 -8.15
C ILE A 43 3.75 -8.10 -9.36
N ALA A 44 5.02 -7.72 -9.45
CA ALA A 44 5.56 -6.93 -10.55
C ALA A 44 5.37 -7.62 -11.91
N ARG A 45 5.71 -8.91 -12.00
CA ARG A 45 5.51 -9.71 -13.23
C ARG A 45 4.03 -9.82 -13.60
N ALA A 46 3.15 -10.06 -12.63
CA ALA A 46 1.71 -10.21 -12.89
C ALA A 46 1.02 -8.89 -13.26
N ALA A 47 1.52 -7.76 -12.77
CA ALA A 47 0.95 -6.45 -13.04
C ALA A 47 1.06 -6.08 -14.53
N ARG A 48 2.16 -6.46 -15.19
CA ARG A 48 2.47 -6.07 -16.59
C ARG A 48 2.41 -4.55 -16.80
N ALA A 49 2.99 -3.82 -15.84
CA ALA A 49 3.05 -2.36 -15.80
C ALA A 49 4.43 -1.92 -15.27
N PRO A 50 4.89 -0.69 -15.53
CA PRO A 50 6.16 -0.20 -15.02
C PRO A 50 6.06 0.06 -13.51
N LEU A 51 6.36 -0.95 -12.70
CA LEU A 51 6.47 -0.85 -11.25
C LEU A 51 7.94 -0.88 -10.84
N PHE A 52 8.31 -0.11 -9.81
CA PHE A 52 9.63 -0.20 -9.19
C PHE A 52 9.55 -1.08 -7.95
N SER A 53 10.55 -1.93 -7.70
CA SER A 53 10.62 -2.73 -6.48
C SER A 53 11.87 -2.39 -5.69
N LEU A 54 11.68 -2.02 -4.44
CA LEU A 54 12.74 -1.87 -3.44
C LEU A 54 12.67 -3.00 -2.38
N ALA A 55 11.86 -4.02 -2.63
CA ALA A 55 11.70 -5.13 -1.69
C ALA A 55 13.01 -5.89 -1.49
N GLY A 56 13.45 -5.98 -0.23
CA GLY A 56 14.73 -6.58 0.15
C GLY A 56 15.96 -5.72 -0.18
N GLU A 57 15.78 -4.48 -0.64
CA GLU A 57 16.85 -3.54 -0.99
C GLU A 57 16.97 -2.37 0.00
N THR A 58 16.10 -2.33 1.03
CA THR A 58 16.06 -1.26 2.03
C THR A 58 16.34 -1.79 3.43
N SER A 59 17.16 -1.07 4.18
CA SER A 59 17.16 -1.13 5.65
C SER A 59 15.81 -0.66 6.22
N PHE A 60 15.58 -0.88 7.52
CA PHE A 60 14.37 -0.39 8.16
C PHE A 60 14.26 1.15 8.13
N ALA A 61 15.38 1.87 8.31
CA ALA A 61 15.39 3.33 8.24
C ALA A 61 15.04 3.85 6.83
N GLU A 62 15.57 3.20 5.78
CA GLU A 62 15.24 3.53 4.39
C GLU A 62 13.79 3.21 4.04
N LEU A 63 13.24 2.11 4.58
CA LEU A 63 11.81 1.81 4.46
C LEU A 63 10.95 2.92 5.07
N VAL A 64 11.28 3.36 6.28
CA VAL A 64 10.57 4.47 6.96
C VAL A 64 10.67 5.75 6.13
N ALA A 65 11.85 6.07 5.60
CA ALA A 65 12.04 7.24 4.74
C ALA A 65 11.24 7.15 3.43
N ALA A 66 11.23 5.98 2.79
CA ALA A 66 10.43 5.74 1.58
C ALA A 66 8.93 5.92 1.85
N ILE A 67 8.43 5.43 2.99
CA ILE A 67 7.04 5.62 3.39
C ILE A 67 6.75 7.11 3.66
N ALA A 68 7.63 7.82 4.37
CA ALA A 68 7.45 9.23 4.71
C ALA A 68 7.46 10.17 3.47
N LEU A 69 8.16 9.77 2.40
CA LEU A 69 8.20 10.53 1.14
C LEU A 69 7.04 10.17 0.20
N ALA A 70 6.37 9.04 0.41
CA ALA A 70 5.27 8.62 -0.42
C ALA A 70 4.02 9.50 -0.14
N PRO A 71 3.28 9.91 -1.18
CA PRO A 71 2.02 10.64 -0.99
C PRO A 71 0.95 9.78 -0.30
N LEU A 72 1.02 8.46 -0.48
CA LEU A 72 0.07 7.46 0.02
C LEU A 72 0.77 6.10 0.16
N LEU A 73 0.36 5.32 1.14
CA LEU A 73 0.73 3.90 1.30
C LEU A 73 -0.50 3.01 1.10
N VAL A 74 -0.37 1.95 0.30
CA VAL A 74 -1.31 0.81 0.28
C VAL A 74 -0.63 -0.37 0.96
N ALA A 75 -1.22 -0.90 2.02
CA ALA A 75 -0.61 -2.02 2.75
C ALA A 75 -1.65 -2.93 3.39
N ASN A 76 -1.29 -4.18 3.65
CA ASN A 76 -2.01 -4.97 4.66
C ASN A 76 -1.81 -4.34 6.05
N ASN A 77 -2.79 -4.52 6.93
CA ASN A 77 -2.69 -4.12 8.33
C ASN A 77 -1.52 -4.83 9.04
N SER A 78 -0.37 -4.17 9.03
CA SER A 78 0.94 -4.71 9.42
C SER A 78 1.91 -3.57 9.71
N GLY A 79 3.16 -3.88 10.08
CA GLY A 79 4.19 -2.90 10.45
C GLY A 79 4.24 -1.65 9.56
N PRO A 80 4.32 -1.76 8.21
CA PRO A 80 4.32 -0.59 7.32
C PRO A 80 3.13 0.36 7.48
N ALA A 81 1.91 -0.16 7.74
CA ALA A 81 0.74 0.68 7.97
C ALA A 81 0.87 1.52 9.27
N HIS A 82 1.48 0.95 10.31
CA HIS A 82 1.76 1.67 11.56
C HIS A 82 2.92 2.66 11.41
N VAL A 83 3.94 2.33 10.62
CA VAL A 83 5.01 3.26 10.26
C VAL A 83 4.45 4.46 9.53
N ALA A 84 3.57 4.25 8.55
CA ALA A 84 2.91 5.33 7.82
C ALA A 84 2.11 6.26 8.74
N ALA A 85 1.35 5.69 9.69
CA ALA A 85 0.68 6.49 10.72
C ALA A 85 1.66 7.32 11.56
N ALA A 86 2.81 6.75 11.94
CA ALA A 86 3.82 7.45 12.74
C ALA A 86 4.51 8.59 11.99
N VAL A 87 4.68 8.49 10.66
CA VAL A 87 5.31 9.53 9.83
C VAL A 87 4.32 10.43 9.11
N GLY A 88 3.01 10.23 9.33
CA GLY A 88 1.94 11.07 8.76
C GLY A 88 1.56 10.76 7.32
N THR A 89 2.02 9.64 6.75
CA THR A 89 1.67 9.22 5.39
C THR A 89 0.25 8.66 5.34
N PRO A 90 -0.65 9.17 4.49
CA PRO A 90 -2.00 8.62 4.31
C PRO A 90 -1.99 7.14 3.92
N VAL A 91 -2.93 6.35 4.46
CA VAL A 91 -2.91 4.88 4.31
C VAL A 91 -4.22 4.30 3.79
N VAL A 92 -4.14 3.52 2.72
CA VAL A 92 -5.17 2.54 2.36
C VAL A 92 -4.80 1.19 3.00
N ASP A 93 -5.50 0.86 4.08
CA ASP A 93 -5.25 -0.31 4.91
C ASP A 93 -6.14 -1.49 4.50
N LEU A 94 -5.53 -2.57 3.98
CA LEU A 94 -6.21 -3.79 3.56
C LEU A 94 -6.32 -4.75 4.74
N TYR A 95 -7.51 -4.80 5.35
CA TYR A 95 -7.67 -5.36 6.67
C TYR A 95 -8.48 -6.66 6.73
N ALA A 96 -7.92 -7.68 7.39
CA ALA A 96 -8.52 -8.99 7.62
C ALA A 96 -9.51 -9.04 8.81
N LEU A 97 -9.97 -7.89 9.33
CA LEU A 97 -10.94 -7.78 10.42
C LEU A 97 -10.50 -8.46 11.75
N THR A 98 -9.22 -8.43 12.11
CA THR A 98 -8.72 -9.16 13.29
C THR A 98 -8.97 -8.46 14.62
N ASN A 99 -8.71 -7.15 14.69
CA ASN A 99 -8.93 -6.31 15.87
C ASN A 99 -9.30 -4.87 15.45
N PRO A 100 -10.54 -4.40 15.65
CA PRO A 100 -10.94 -3.06 15.21
C PRO A 100 -10.11 -1.92 15.81
N GLN A 101 -9.38 -2.13 16.91
CA GLN A 101 -8.50 -1.12 17.51
C GLN A 101 -7.16 -0.92 16.77
N HIS A 102 -6.78 -1.81 15.85
CA HIS A 102 -5.47 -1.78 15.18
C HIS A 102 -5.49 -1.05 13.82
N THR A 103 -6.52 -0.25 13.54
CA THR A 103 -6.57 0.60 12.35
C THR A 103 -5.51 1.71 12.41
N PRO A 104 -5.16 2.37 11.28
CA PRO A 104 -4.21 3.47 11.29
C PRO A 104 -4.57 4.55 12.32
N TRP A 105 -3.61 4.94 13.15
CA TRP A 105 -3.83 5.85 14.28
C TRP A 105 -3.60 7.30 13.86
N GLN A 106 -4.64 8.14 13.96
CA GLN A 106 -4.55 9.60 13.77
C GLN A 106 -3.89 10.05 12.46
N VAL A 107 -4.09 9.28 11.37
CA VAL A 107 -3.61 9.60 10.03
C VAL A 107 -4.78 9.47 9.03
N PRO A 108 -4.87 10.31 7.99
CA PRO A 108 -5.85 10.12 6.93
C PRO A 108 -5.76 8.70 6.37
N SER A 109 -6.89 7.98 6.37
CA SER A 109 -6.87 6.58 5.97
C SER A 109 -8.18 6.11 5.37
N ARG A 110 -8.09 4.98 4.68
CA ARG A 110 -9.21 4.15 4.24
C ARG A 110 -8.94 2.72 4.67
N VAL A 111 -9.78 2.20 5.56
CA VAL A 111 -9.71 0.80 5.98
C VAL A 111 -10.65 -0.02 5.09
N LEU A 112 -10.08 -0.85 4.23
CA LEU A 112 -10.83 -1.73 3.34
C LEU A 112 -10.88 -3.13 3.92
N ALA A 113 -12.09 -3.65 4.07
CA ALA A 113 -12.35 -4.99 4.55
C ALA A 113 -13.64 -5.54 3.94
N HIS A 114 -13.74 -6.86 3.79
CA HIS A 114 -14.99 -7.53 3.42
C HIS A 114 -15.59 -8.20 4.66
N ASP A 115 -16.84 -7.88 4.98
CA ASP A 115 -17.53 -8.44 6.15
C ASP A 115 -17.77 -9.95 5.96
N VAL A 116 -17.51 -10.72 7.01
CA VAL A 116 -17.60 -12.19 7.00
C VAL A 116 -18.06 -12.71 8.36
N PRO A 117 -18.76 -13.86 8.43
CA PRO A 117 -19.19 -14.43 9.71
C PRO A 117 -18.04 -14.73 10.68
N CYS A 118 -16.87 -15.12 10.16
CA CYS A 118 -15.68 -15.42 10.96
C CYS A 118 -14.84 -14.17 11.35
N ARG A 119 -15.39 -12.95 11.23
CA ARG A 119 -14.69 -11.71 11.61
C ARG A 119 -14.21 -11.75 13.05
N GLY A 120 -13.07 -11.11 13.33
CA GLY A 120 -12.40 -11.22 14.64
C GLY A 120 -11.55 -12.48 14.79
N CYS A 121 -11.44 -13.34 13.76
CA CYS A 121 -10.54 -14.49 13.83
C CYS A 121 -9.06 -14.03 13.85
N ALA A 122 -8.40 -14.16 15.00
CA ALA A 122 -6.99 -13.74 15.16
C ALA A 122 -5.96 -14.81 14.69
N LYS A 123 -6.37 -15.79 13.88
CA LYS A 123 -5.55 -16.95 13.50
C LYS A 123 -4.54 -16.60 12.39
N SER A 124 -3.33 -17.15 12.45
CA SER A 124 -2.28 -16.93 11.45
C SER A 124 -2.52 -17.66 10.13
N VAL A 125 -3.24 -18.78 10.18
CA VAL A 125 -3.76 -19.54 9.03
C VAL A 125 -5.27 -19.46 9.07
N CYS A 126 -5.92 -19.26 7.91
CA CYS A 126 -7.37 -19.12 7.83
C CYS A 126 -8.04 -20.48 8.09
N PRO A 127 -8.83 -20.64 9.17
CA PRO A 127 -9.49 -21.92 9.47
C PRO A 127 -10.47 -22.33 8.38
N GLU A 128 -11.15 -21.35 7.80
CA GLU A 128 -12.14 -21.53 6.74
C GLU A 128 -11.50 -21.71 5.35
N SER A 129 -10.18 -21.54 5.23
CA SER A 129 -9.39 -21.66 3.99
C SER A 129 -9.79 -20.75 2.81
N HIS A 130 -10.86 -19.96 2.94
CA HIS A 130 -11.39 -19.13 1.86
C HIS A 130 -10.75 -17.73 1.81
N HIS A 131 -10.25 -17.17 2.92
CA HIS A 131 -9.66 -15.82 3.01
C HIS A 131 -10.57 -14.68 2.50
N LEU A 132 -11.89 -14.78 2.72
CA LEU A 132 -12.89 -13.89 2.09
C LEU A 132 -12.82 -12.47 2.64
N CYS A 133 -12.39 -12.29 3.89
CA CYS A 133 -12.20 -10.96 4.49
C CYS A 133 -11.25 -10.05 3.69
N LEU A 134 -10.29 -10.64 2.96
CA LEU A 134 -9.38 -9.93 2.08
C LEU A 134 -9.68 -10.18 0.59
N ARG A 135 -10.04 -11.41 0.18
CA ARG A 135 -10.39 -11.71 -1.21
C ARG A 135 -11.65 -11.00 -1.70
N GLY A 136 -12.54 -10.64 -0.79
CA GLY A 136 -13.74 -9.86 -1.10
C GLY A 136 -13.45 -8.37 -1.36
N ILE A 137 -12.23 -7.89 -1.11
CA ILE A 137 -11.82 -6.51 -1.44
C ILE A 137 -11.35 -6.49 -2.90
N HIS A 138 -12.20 -6.04 -3.81
CA HIS A 138 -11.87 -5.98 -5.23
C HIS A 138 -10.74 -4.96 -5.50
N PRO A 139 -9.80 -5.22 -6.44
CA PRO A 139 -8.71 -4.28 -6.75
C PRO A 139 -9.19 -2.85 -7.09
N GLN A 140 -10.36 -2.72 -7.71
CA GLN A 140 -10.94 -1.40 -7.99
C GLN A 140 -11.26 -0.61 -6.72
N GLN A 141 -11.70 -1.26 -5.64
CA GLN A 141 -11.92 -0.58 -4.36
C GLN A 141 -10.62 0.02 -3.79
N VAL A 142 -9.48 -0.65 -4.04
CA VAL A 142 -8.17 -0.12 -3.66
C VAL A 142 -7.83 1.13 -4.47
N VAL A 143 -8.08 1.11 -5.79
CA VAL A 143 -7.87 2.26 -6.67
C VAL A 143 -8.74 3.44 -6.26
N ASP A 144 -10.04 3.20 -6.03
CA ASP A 144 -10.98 4.26 -5.64
C ASP A 144 -10.62 4.85 -4.27
N ALA A 145 -10.16 4.02 -3.33
CA ALA A 145 -9.66 4.47 -2.04
C ALA A 145 -8.40 5.33 -2.17
N VAL A 146 -7.47 4.97 -3.07
CA VAL A 146 -6.26 5.78 -3.33
C VAL A 146 -6.63 7.13 -3.93
N GLU A 147 -7.45 7.17 -4.97
CA GLU A 147 -7.85 8.42 -5.65
C GLU A 147 -8.63 9.36 -4.73
N SER A 148 -9.58 8.82 -3.96
CA SER A 148 -10.36 9.63 -3.01
C SER A 148 -9.50 10.17 -1.87
N LEU A 149 -8.64 9.32 -1.28
CA LEU A 149 -7.75 9.76 -0.21
C LEU A 149 -6.71 10.76 -0.72
N TRP A 150 -6.18 10.57 -1.94
CA TRP A 150 -5.29 11.54 -2.58
C TRP A 150 -5.98 12.89 -2.76
N THR A 151 -7.23 12.92 -3.23
CA THR A 151 -7.98 14.17 -3.42
C THR A 151 -8.12 14.95 -2.10
N GLU A 152 -8.23 14.26 -0.97
CA GLU A 152 -8.33 14.87 0.37
C GLU A 152 -6.98 15.36 0.92
N THR A 153 -5.89 14.66 0.61
CA THR A 153 -4.58 14.87 1.24
C THR A 153 -3.53 15.49 0.34
N ALA A 154 -3.81 15.61 -0.96
CA ALA A 154 -2.88 16.21 -1.91
C ALA A 154 -2.54 17.64 -1.47
N PRO A 155 -1.26 18.01 -1.43
CA PRO A 155 -0.89 19.38 -1.16
C PRO A 155 -1.53 20.29 -2.21
N PRO A 156 -1.98 21.50 -1.83
CA PRO A 156 -2.50 22.45 -2.81
C PRO A 156 -1.44 22.67 -3.89
N ILE A 157 -1.87 22.64 -5.16
CA ILE A 157 -0.97 22.76 -6.31
C ILE A 157 -0.22 24.09 -6.18
N SER A 158 1.06 24.01 -5.79
CA SER A 158 1.96 25.15 -5.87
C SER A 158 2.23 25.41 -7.36
N THR A 159 1.70 26.51 -7.88
CA THR A 159 1.90 26.94 -9.27
C THR A 159 3.33 27.40 -9.55
N HIS A 160 4.25 27.29 -8.60
CA HIS A 160 5.65 27.62 -8.80
C HIS A 160 6.39 26.50 -9.53
N ARG A 161 6.18 26.41 -10.86
CA ARG A 161 7.27 25.92 -11.72
C ARG A 161 8.44 26.87 -11.54
N ARG A 162 9.48 26.45 -10.79
CA ARG A 162 10.80 27.08 -10.97
C ARG A 162 11.21 26.80 -12.40
N ALA A 163 11.17 27.83 -13.24
CA ALA A 163 11.86 27.80 -14.52
C ALA A 163 13.32 27.42 -14.25
N PRO A 164 13.94 26.55 -15.07
CA PRO A 164 15.37 26.30 -14.96
C PRO A 164 16.09 27.64 -15.14
N GLN A 165 16.77 28.11 -14.10
CA GLN A 165 17.65 29.25 -14.21
C GLN A 165 18.81 28.80 -15.10
N SER A 166 18.78 29.24 -16.35
CA SER A 166 19.90 29.09 -17.27
C SER A 166 21.08 29.86 -16.68
N PRO A 167 22.26 29.25 -16.51
CA PRO A 167 23.43 30.01 -16.12
C PRO A 167 23.78 30.96 -17.27
N LEU A 168 23.68 32.26 -17.00
CA LEU A 168 24.27 33.30 -17.83
C LEU A 168 25.78 33.09 -17.86
N LEU A 169 26.29 32.61 -19.00
CA LEU A 169 27.69 32.75 -19.36
C LEU A 169 27.89 34.20 -19.81
N ALA A 170 28.67 34.95 -19.04
CA ALA A 170 29.34 36.18 -19.43
C ALA A 170 30.77 36.12 -18.88
#